data_AF-A4I849-F1
#
_entry.id   AF-A4I849-F1
#
_cell.length_a   1.000
_cell.length_b   1.000
_cell.length_c   1.000
_cell.angle_alpha   90.00
_cell.angle_beta   90.00
_cell.angle_gamma   90.00
#
_symmetry.space_group_name_H-M   'P 1'
#
loop_
_entity.id
_entity.type
_entity.pdbx_description
1 polymer ?
#
loop_
_entity_poly.entity_id
_entity_poly.type
_entity_poly.pdbx_seq_one_letter_code
_entity_poly.pdbx_strand_id
1 'polypeptide(L)'
;MSTEDQQVTQDTAHAPAPTTVKNKANSYYYWHQHEKDRAKVGDVAPMPTPYLVSKDDARAVAAPAVPTVSVSKYSWCDGDKFVSVYIDTVVPEGGTLDESSIEATFTGNSFKVTFATADEAGRTRAKSLSIRLSKRIDKDRSSTKVKPKTQQILVRLAKKVESVWLDLEGEASDQDSAADGDAADAE
;
A
#
# COMPACT_ATOMS: atom_id res chain seq x y z
N MET A 1 13.47 -30.22 -59.95
CA MET A 1 14.67 -29.84 -59.18
C MET A 1 15.53 -29.00 -60.10
N SER A 2 15.59 -27.70 -59.84
CA SER A 2 16.41 -26.73 -60.58
C SER A 2 16.89 -25.68 -59.58
N THR A 3 18.06 -25.12 -59.87
CA THR A 3 18.96 -24.42 -58.93
C THR A 3 18.77 -22.89 -58.91
N GLU A 4 19.30 -22.26 -57.85
CA GLU A 4 20.15 -21.04 -57.79
C GLU A 4 20.00 -19.93 -58.90
N ASP A 5 20.13 -18.62 -58.65
CA ASP A 5 20.62 -17.87 -57.47
C ASP A 5 20.23 -16.36 -57.51
N GLN A 6 20.57 -15.60 -56.45
CA GLN A 6 21.08 -14.19 -56.35
C GLN A 6 20.98 -13.18 -57.56
N GLN A 7 20.86 -11.84 -57.46
CA GLN A 7 20.98 -10.82 -56.37
C GLN A 7 20.85 -9.35 -56.93
N VAL A 8 20.47 -8.33 -56.09
CA VAL A 8 20.83 -6.85 -56.13
C VAL A 8 20.24 -5.83 -57.15
N THR A 9 19.40 -4.90 -56.63
CA THR A 9 19.66 -3.42 -56.45
C THR A 9 19.18 -2.30 -57.43
N GLN A 10 18.40 -1.38 -56.82
CA GLN A 10 18.28 0.11 -56.91
C GLN A 10 17.85 0.90 -58.18
N ASP A 11 17.39 2.12 -57.85
CA ASP A 11 17.07 3.30 -58.70
C ASP A 11 15.86 3.16 -59.65
N THR A 12 15.10 4.21 -60.01
CA THR A 12 15.11 5.67 -59.71
C THR A 12 13.63 6.11 -59.41
N ALA A 13 13.20 7.36 -59.16
CA ALA A 13 13.81 8.70 -59.19
C ALA A 13 13.03 9.72 -58.31
N HIS A 14 13.60 10.91 -58.13
CA HIS A 14 12.93 12.12 -57.62
C HIS A 14 12.11 12.83 -58.72
N ALA A 15 11.01 13.50 -58.35
CA ALA A 15 10.40 14.57 -59.17
C ALA A 15 10.31 15.88 -58.34
N PRO A 16 10.51 17.08 -58.94
CA PRO A 16 10.78 18.31 -58.19
C PRO A 16 9.54 19.14 -57.84
N ALA A 17 9.69 20.02 -56.86
CA ALA A 17 8.64 20.94 -56.42
C ALA A 17 8.43 22.14 -57.39
N PRO A 18 7.18 22.57 -57.65
CA PRO A 18 6.90 23.91 -58.14
C PRO A 18 6.86 24.90 -56.96
N THR A 19 7.74 25.89 -56.98
CA THR A 19 7.76 26.98 -55.99
C THR A 19 6.60 27.94 -56.19
N THR A 20 5.51 27.80 -55.44
CA THR A 20 4.46 28.82 -55.33
C THR A 20 4.49 29.48 -53.95
N VAL A 21 5.33 30.51 -53.83
CA VAL A 21 5.34 31.42 -52.69
C VAL A 21 4.03 32.21 -52.69
N LYS A 22 3.07 31.83 -51.83
CA LYS A 22 1.88 32.66 -51.55
C LYS A 22 1.28 32.35 -50.18
N ASN A 23 1.30 33.39 -49.35
CA ASN A 23 0.57 33.57 -48.10
C ASN A 23 0.84 32.55 -46.98
N LYS A 24 1.45 33.09 -45.92
CA LYS A 24 1.55 32.53 -44.57
C LYS A 24 0.17 32.47 -43.92
N ALA A 25 -0.73 31.66 -44.48
CA ALA A 25 -2.07 31.42 -43.96
C ALA A 25 -1.94 30.71 -42.61
N ASN A 26 -2.66 31.23 -41.61
CA ASN A 26 -2.55 30.81 -40.22
C ASN A 26 -2.78 29.29 -40.10
N SER A 27 -1.82 28.55 -39.54
CA SER A 27 -1.86 27.07 -39.45
C SER A 27 -3.13 26.59 -38.73
N TYR A 28 -3.67 27.40 -37.82
CA TYR A 28 -4.97 27.23 -37.19
C TYR A 28 -6.08 26.78 -38.16
N TYR A 29 -6.20 27.41 -39.34
CA TYR A 29 -7.22 27.02 -40.33
C TYR A 29 -6.88 25.74 -41.10
N TYR A 30 -5.60 25.43 -41.29
CA TYR A 30 -5.17 24.20 -41.95
C TYR A 30 -5.55 22.97 -41.13
N TRP A 31 -5.35 23.01 -39.82
CA TRP A 31 -5.73 21.90 -38.92
C TRP A 31 -7.24 21.66 -38.91
N HIS A 32 -8.05 22.72 -38.83
CA HIS A 32 -9.52 22.60 -38.80
C HIS A 32 -10.17 22.25 -40.14
N GLN A 33 -9.52 22.51 -41.29
CA GLN A 33 -10.03 22.05 -42.59
C GLN A 33 -9.58 20.62 -42.95
N HIS A 34 -8.37 20.21 -42.56
CA HIS A 34 -7.81 18.90 -42.90
C HIS A 34 -7.98 17.82 -41.82
N GLU A 35 -8.82 18.06 -40.79
CA GLU A 35 -9.23 17.07 -39.78
C GLU A 35 -9.59 15.71 -40.39
N LYS A 36 -10.28 15.72 -41.54
CA LYS A 36 -10.73 14.51 -42.25
C LYS A 36 -9.67 13.88 -43.17
N ASP A 37 -8.65 14.63 -43.57
CA ASP A 37 -7.60 14.14 -44.48
C ASP A 37 -6.45 13.46 -43.72
N ARG A 38 -6.17 13.88 -42.47
CA ARG A 38 -5.11 13.26 -41.66
C ARG A 38 -5.37 11.80 -41.32
N ALA A 39 -6.65 11.39 -41.21
CA ALA A 39 -7.02 9.99 -41.02
C ALA A 39 -6.81 9.11 -42.27
N LYS A 40 -6.50 9.70 -43.44
CA LYS A 40 -6.51 9.01 -44.73
C LYS A 40 -5.14 8.62 -45.27
N VAL A 41 -4.05 9.04 -44.61
CA VAL A 41 -2.66 8.78 -45.06
C VAL A 41 -1.88 8.05 -43.97
N GLY A 42 -1.98 6.71 -43.96
CA GLY A 42 -0.97 5.77 -43.45
C GLY A 42 -0.64 5.74 -41.94
N ASP A 43 -1.00 6.75 -41.15
CA ASP A 43 -0.49 6.95 -39.78
C ASP A 43 -1.44 6.45 -38.67
N VAL A 44 -2.54 5.79 -39.05
CA VAL A 44 -3.39 5.07 -38.10
C VAL A 44 -2.90 3.64 -38.00
N ALA A 45 -2.04 3.37 -37.01
CA ALA A 45 -1.68 2.00 -36.66
C ALA A 45 -2.95 1.16 -36.44
N PRO A 46 -3.03 -0.09 -36.95
CA PRO A 46 -4.22 -0.90 -36.83
C PRO A 46 -4.59 -1.05 -35.35
N MET A 47 -5.79 -0.62 -34.96
CA MET A 47 -6.22 -0.70 -33.57
C MET A 47 -6.13 -2.16 -33.12
N PRO A 48 -5.38 -2.48 -32.05
CA PRO A 48 -5.28 -3.84 -31.55
C PRO A 48 -6.69 -4.29 -31.14
N THR A 49 -7.15 -5.40 -31.72
CA THR A 49 -8.49 -5.92 -31.47
C THR A 49 -8.60 -6.29 -29.99
N PRO A 50 -9.45 -5.64 -29.18
CA PRO A 50 -9.55 -5.97 -27.77
C PRO A 50 -10.14 -7.37 -27.64
N TYR A 51 -9.38 -8.30 -27.05
CA TYR A 51 -9.90 -9.61 -26.71
C TYR A 51 -10.63 -9.54 -25.37
N LEU A 52 -11.75 -10.26 -25.26
CA LEU A 52 -12.47 -10.39 -24.01
C LEU A 52 -11.67 -11.30 -23.07
N VAL A 53 -11.08 -10.72 -22.03
CA VAL A 53 -10.50 -11.48 -20.91
C VAL A 53 -11.62 -12.29 -20.24
N SER A 54 -11.35 -13.55 -19.87
CA SER A 54 -12.35 -14.38 -19.20
C SER A 54 -12.86 -13.70 -17.92
N LYS A 55 -14.15 -13.88 -17.60
CA LYS A 55 -14.73 -13.38 -16.35
C LYS A 55 -14.08 -13.97 -15.10
N ASP A 56 -13.41 -15.12 -15.24
CA ASP A 56 -12.67 -15.79 -14.17
C ASP A 56 -11.30 -15.17 -13.89
N ASP A 57 -10.74 -14.40 -14.83
CA ASP A 57 -9.52 -13.59 -14.59
C ASP A 57 -9.89 -12.21 -14.05
N ALA A 58 -10.82 -12.21 -13.10
CA ALA A 58 -11.02 -11.11 -12.17
C ALA A 58 -9.84 -11.08 -11.18
N ARG A 59 -8.63 -10.77 -11.69
CA ARG A 59 -7.51 -10.31 -10.86
C ARG A 59 -8.07 -9.21 -9.97
N ALA A 60 -8.23 -9.53 -8.69
CA ALA A 60 -9.02 -8.72 -7.75
C ALA A 60 -8.60 -7.25 -7.86
N VAL A 61 -9.45 -6.45 -8.51
CA VAL A 61 -9.26 -5.00 -8.61
C VAL A 61 -9.49 -4.52 -7.19
N ALA A 62 -8.39 -4.36 -6.45
CA ALA A 62 -8.41 -3.89 -5.08
C ALA A 62 -9.23 -2.60 -5.07
N ALA A 63 -10.40 -2.65 -4.41
CA ALA A 63 -11.25 -1.49 -4.25
C ALA A 63 -10.39 -0.33 -3.71
N PRO A 64 -10.63 0.92 -4.15
CA PRO A 64 -9.78 2.04 -3.78
C PRO A 64 -9.62 2.06 -2.25
N ALA A 65 -8.39 1.80 -1.79
CA ALA A 65 -8.14 1.54 -0.39
C ALA A 65 -8.62 2.73 0.44
N VAL A 66 -9.59 2.50 1.33
CA VAL A 66 -10.09 3.54 2.23
C VAL A 66 -8.89 4.14 2.94
N PRO A 67 -8.65 5.46 2.84
CA PRO A 67 -7.42 6.07 3.32
C PRO A 67 -7.26 5.77 4.81
N THR A 68 -6.22 4.99 5.11
CA THR A 68 -6.03 4.46 6.46
C THR A 68 -5.42 5.53 7.34
N VAL A 69 -6.15 5.94 8.37
CA VAL A 69 -5.74 7.01 9.29
C VAL A 69 -4.88 6.43 10.41
N SER A 70 -3.75 7.05 10.71
CA SER A 70 -2.92 6.66 11.87
C SER A 70 -3.66 6.91 13.18
N VAL A 71 -3.65 5.92 14.08
CA VAL A 71 -4.17 6.07 15.45
C VAL A 71 -3.20 6.92 16.28
N SER A 72 -3.61 8.13 16.64
CA SER A 72 -2.80 9.03 17.48
C SER A 72 -3.03 8.86 19.00
N LYS A 73 -4.10 8.17 19.41
CA LYS A 73 -4.48 8.03 20.82
C LYS A 73 -4.51 6.57 21.24
N TYR A 74 -3.52 6.20 22.04
CA TYR A 74 -3.46 4.93 22.74
C TYR A 74 -2.85 5.17 24.13
N SER A 75 -3.05 4.23 25.05
CA SER A 75 -2.31 4.15 26.30
C SER A 75 -1.74 2.75 26.49
N TRP A 76 -0.76 2.59 27.35
CA TRP A 76 -0.19 1.27 27.62
C TRP A 76 0.21 1.16 29.10
N CYS A 77 0.35 -0.07 29.58
CA CYS A 77 0.96 -0.35 30.86
C CYS A 77 1.87 -1.57 30.77
N ASP A 78 2.98 -1.50 31.49
CA ASP A 78 3.81 -2.67 31.74
C ASP A 78 3.15 -3.58 32.80
N GLY A 79 3.29 -4.88 32.60
CA GLY A 79 2.84 -5.92 33.52
C GLY A 79 3.79 -7.10 33.43
N ASP A 80 3.96 -7.80 34.56
CA ASP A 80 4.94 -8.87 34.78
C ASP A 80 5.33 -9.65 33.50
N LYS A 81 4.40 -10.44 32.95
CA LYS A 81 4.59 -11.29 31.76
C LYS A 81 4.04 -10.69 30.44
N PHE A 82 3.29 -9.59 30.52
CA PHE A 82 2.58 -9.02 29.38
C PHE A 82 2.52 -7.50 29.45
N VAL A 83 2.88 -6.83 28.35
CA VAL A 83 2.55 -5.42 28.13
C VAL A 83 1.14 -5.33 27.57
N SER A 84 0.32 -4.40 28.08
CA SER A 84 -1.05 -4.19 27.62
C SER A 84 -1.18 -2.82 26.96
N VAL A 85 -1.58 -2.77 25.69
CA VAL A 85 -1.85 -1.54 24.95
C VAL A 85 -3.37 -1.40 24.76
N TYR A 86 -3.90 -0.23 25.10
CA TYR A 86 -5.30 0.16 24.96
C TYR A 86 -5.42 1.18 23.84
N ILE A 87 -6.11 0.81 22.77
CA ILE A 87 -6.41 1.67 21.63
C ILE A 87 -7.83 2.19 21.78
N ASP A 88 -8.01 3.50 21.91
CA ASP A 88 -9.34 4.11 21.95
C ASP A 88 -9.97 4.08 20.56
N THR A 89 -11.13 3.42 20.41
CA THR A 89 -11.83 3.36 19.12
C THR A 89 -12.91 4.43 18.97
N VAL A 90 -13.25 5.13 20.06
CA VAL A 90 -14.22 6.23 20.12
C VAL A 90 -13.96 7.23 18.99
N VAL A 91 -14.94 7.40 18.09
CA VAL A 91 -14.98 8.54 17.17
C VAL A 91 -15.69 9.68 17.93
N PRO A 92 -15.20 10.94 17.89
CA PRO A 92 -15.87 12.05 18.59
C PRO A 92 -17.32 12.30 18.10
N GLU A 93 -17.65 11.83 16.89
CA GLU A 93 -18.95 11.93 16.23
C GLU A 93 -19.77 10.62 16.39
N GLY A 94 -19.87 10.09 17.62
CA GLY A 94 -20.77 8.97 17.97
C GLY A 94 -20.50 7.60 17.32
N GLY A 95 -19.39 7.49 16.57
CA GLY A 95 -19.14 6.36 15.67
C GLY A 95 -18.90 5.00 16.33
N THR A 96 -19.33 3.94 15.64
CA THR A 96 -19.19 2.55 16.08
C THR A 96 -17.94 1.88 15.52
N LEU A 97 -17.40 0.91 16.29
CA LEU A 97 -16.34 0.02 15.86
C LEU A 97 -16.93 -1.17 15.12
N ASP A 98 -16.44 -1.47 13.92
CA ASP A 98 -16.74 -2.73 13.26
C ASP A 98 -15.79 -3.82 13.79
N GLU A 99 -16.28 -4.65 14.72
CA GLU A 99 -15.49 -5.72 15.32
C GLU A 99 -14.99 -6.76 14.30
N SER A 100 -15.66 -6.91 13.15
CA SER A 100 -15.27 -7.86 12.10
C SER A 100 -14.08 -7.37 11.26
N SER A 101 -13.81 -6.07 11.27
CA SER A 101 -12.73 -5.42 10.51
C SER A 101 -11.37 -5.45 11.24
N ILE A 102 -11.30 -6.00 12.45
CA ILE A 102 -10.12 -5.92 13.31
C ILE A 102 -9.12 -7.00 12.93
N GLU A 103 -7.99 -6.57 12.38
CA GLU A 103 -6.85 -7.41 12.05
C GLU A 103 -5.66 -6.99 12.93
N ALA A 104 -4.93 -7.97 13.46
CA ALA A 104 -3.73 -7.75 14.26
C ALA A 104 -2.60 -8.65 13.79
N THR A 105 -1.46 -8.05 13.43
CA THR A 105 -0.23 -8.74 13.04
C THR A 105 0.84 -8.51 14.10
N PHE A 106 1.45 -9.59 14.58
CA PHE A 106 2.56 -9.56 15.54
C PHE A 106 3.85 -10.06 14.89
N THR A 107 4.95 -9.38 15.15
CA THR A 107 6.31 -9.82 14.82
C THR A 107 7.14 -9.93 16.11
N GLY A 108 8.40 -10.34 16.03
CA GLY A 108 9.26 -10.42 17.22
C GLY A 108 9.60 -9.07 17.88
N ASN A 109 9.42 -7.94 17.19
CA ASN A 109 9.77 -6.59 17.66
C ASN A 109 8.80 -5.49 17.21
N SER A 110 7.63 -5.83 16.67
CA SER A 110 6.62 -4.85 16.29
C SER A 110 5.23 -5.48 16.28
N PHE A 111 4.21 -4.64 16.40
CA PHE A 111 2.83 -5.05 16.14
C PHE A 111 2.13 -4.01 15.28
N LYS A 112 1.15 -4.48 14.51
CA LYS A 112 0.24 -3.65 13.72
C LYS A 112 -1.19 -4.07 13.99
N VAL A 113 -2.05 -3.11 14.30
CA VAL A 113 -3.50 -3.29 14.33
C VAL A 113 -4.14 -2.45 13.23
N THR A 114 -5.10 -3.02 12.51
CA THR A 114 -5.96 -2.38 11.53
C THR A 114 -7.41 -2.60 11.93
N PHE A 115 -8.25 -1.55 11.84
CA PHE A 115 -9.68 -1.63 12.15
C PHE A 115 -10.46 -0.52 11.45
N ALA A 116 -11.74 -0.71 11.20
CA ALA A 116 -12.65 0.29 10.67
C ALA A 116 -13.59 0.84 11.75
N THR A 117 -13.86 2.14 11.67
CA THR A 117 -14.93 2.80 12.45
C THR A 117 -15.87 3.52 11.51
N ALA A 118 -17.18 3.35 11.68
CA ALA A 118 -18.20 4.13 10.97
C ALA A 118 -18.55 5.39 11.80
N ASP A 119 -18.69 6.55 11.16
CA ASP A 119 -19.28 7.73 11.79
C ASP A 119 -20.83 7.68 11.77
N GLU A 120 -21.50 8.60 12.47
CA GLU A 120 -22.98 8.73 12.44
C GLU A 120 -23.56 8.92 11.02
N ALA A 121 -22.76 9.40 10.06
CA ALA A 121 -23.15 9.51 8.66
C ALA A 121 -22.91 8.21 7.85
N GLY A 122 -22.54 7.11 8.51
CA GLY A 122 -22.28 5.81 7.89
C GLY A 122 -20.97 5.70 7.11
N ARG A 123 -20.08 6.71 7.19
CA ARG A 123 -18.81 6.70 6.45
C ARG A 123 -17.78 5.88 7.22
N THR A 124 -17.44 4.71 6.67
CA THR A 124 -16.38 3.85 7.19
C THR A 124 -15.01 4.50 6.99
N ARG A 125 -14.24 4.65 8.06
CA ARG A 125 -12.82 5.06 8.02
C ARG A 125 -11.96 3.93 8.55
N ALA A 126 -11.02 3.47 7.72
CA ALA A 126 -9.96 2.57 8.16
C ALA A 126 -8.96 3.32 9.04
N LYS A 127 -8.53 2.69 10.13
CA LYS A 127 -7.52 3.18 11.08
C LYS A 127 -6.44 2.12 11.24
N SER A 128 -5.20 2.56 11.50
CA SER A 128 -4.11 1.64 11.86
C SER A 128 -3.19 2.22 12.93
N LEU A 129 -2.77 1.36 13.85
CA LEU A 129 -1.65 1.60 14.75
C LEU A 129 -0.54 0.61 14.37
N SER A 130 0.69 1.09 14.18
CA SER A 130 1.86 0.25 13.92
C SER A 130 3.02 0.76 14.76
N ILE A 131 3.51 -0.05 15.69
CA ILE A 131 4.55 0.33 16.64
C ILE A 131 5.72 -0.64 16.54
N ARG A 132 6.95 -0.11 16.44
CA ARG A 132 8.18 -0.85 16.72
C ARG A 132 8.44 -0.82 18.21
N LEU A 133 8.73 -1.97 18.79
CA LEU A 133 8.79 -2.17 20.22
C LEU A 133 10.22 -2.01 20.74
N SER A 134 10.34 -1.44 21.94
CA SER A 134 11.62 -1.31 22.65
C SER A 134 12.27 -2.66 22.98
N LYS A 135 11.46 -3.71 23.17
CA LYS A 135 11.90 -5.07 23.52
C LYS A 135 11.19 -6.15 22.72
N ARG A 136 11.79 -7.35 22.72
CA ARG A 136 11.28 -8.51 21.96
C ARG A 136 10.05 -9.14 22.61
N ILE A 137 9.12 -9.58 21.77
CA ILE A 137 7.88 -10.25 22.17
C ILE A 137 7.77 -11.66 21.60
N ASP A 138 6.96 -12.49 22.28
CA ASP A 138 6.48 -13.75 21.76
C ASP A 138 5.20 -13.48 20.94
N LYS A 139 5.32 -13.60 19.61
CA LYS A 139 4.22 -13.35 18.66
C LYS A 139 3.05 -14.32 18.84
N ASP A 140 3.33 -15.56 19.24
CA ASP A 140 2.36 -16.67 19.25
C ASP A 140 1.55 -16.67 20.56
N ARG A 141 2.12 -16.08 21.63
CA ARG A 141 1.42 -15.77 22.90
C ARG A 141 0.80 -14.36 22.93
N SER A 142 1.05 -13.53 21.93
CA SER A 142 0.44 -12.19 21.81
C SER A 142 -0.98 -12.28 21.24
N SER A 143 -1.89 -11.40 21.67
CA SER A 143 -3.30 -11.48 21.31
C SER A 143 -4.02 -10.12 21.36
N THR A 144 -5.14 -10.03 20.64
CA THR A 144 -5.98 -8.82 20.59
C THR A 144 -7.39 -9.15 21.05
N LYS A 145 -8.02 -8.26 21.82
CA LYS A 145 -9.38 -8.41 22.35
C LYS A 145 -10.13 -7.09 22.37
N VAL A 146 -11.37 -7.09 21.87
CA VAL A 146 -12.26 -5.93 21.96
C VAL A 146 -12.86 -5.82 23.36
N LYS A 147 -12.94 -4.58 23.88
CA LYS A 147 -13.71 -4.21 25.07
C LYS A 147 -14.88 -3.31 24.63
N PRO A 148 -16.03 -3.87 24.23
CA PRO A 148 -17.16 -3.06 23.74
C PRO A 148 -17.68 -2.08 24.81
N LYS A 149 -17.64 -2.46 26.09
CA LYS A 149 -18.05 -1.60 27.22
C LYS A 149 -17.25 -0.30 27.35
N THR A 150 -15.98 -0.26 26.91
CA THR A 150 -15.12 0.93 26.99
C THR A 150 -14.74 1.47 25.61
N GLN A 151 -15.28 0.90 24.51
CA GLN A 151 -14.92 1.21 23.13
C GLN A 151 -13.40 1.26 22.92
N GLN A 152 -12.74 0.16 23.31
CA GLN A 152 -11.29 0.01 23.22
C GLN A 152 -10.89 -1.35 22.66
N ILE A 153 -9.79 -1.37 21.92
CA ILE A 153 -9.08 -2.60 21.55
C ILE A 153 -7.92 -2.77 22.54
N LEU A 154 -7.90 -3.89 23.26
CA LEU A 154 -6.80 -4.32 24.10
C LEU A 154 -5.88 -5.24 23.30
N VAL A 155 -4.63 -4.82 23.11
CA VAL A 155 -3.54 -5.64 22.59
C VAL A 155 -2.71 -6.13 23.77
N ARG A 156 -2.55 -7.45 23.92
CA ARG A 156 -1.67 -8.08 24.91
C ARG A 156 -0.42 -8.58 24.21
N LEU A 157 0.71 -7.97 24.51
CA LEU A 157 2.02 -8.34 23.99
C LEU A 157 2.71 -9.24 25.03
N ALA A 158 2.98 -10.49 24.69
CA ALA A 158 3.68 -11.40 25.57
C ALA A 158 5.19 -11.09 25.54
N LYS A 159 5.81 -10.82 26.69
CA LYS A 159 7.26 -10.54 26.74
C LYS A 159 8.05 -11.80 26.37
N LYS A 160 9.08 -11.66 25.53
CA LYS A 160 10.01 -12.77 25.23
C LYS A 160 10.95 -13.04 26.43
N VAL A 161 11.35 -11.99 27.13
CA VAL A 161 12.12 -12.03 28.38
C VAL A 161 11.37 -11.19 29.42
N GLU A 162 11.03 -11.79 30.56
CA GLU A 162 10.35 -11.12 31.66
C GLU A 162 11.29 -10.04 32.24
N SER A 163 10.99 -8.78 31.93
CA SER A 163 11.80 -7.60 32.29
C SER A 163 10.93 -6.35 32.26
N VAL A 164 11.32 -5.28 32.95
CA VAL A 164 10.55 -4.01 33.00
C VAL A 164 10.65 -3.27 31.65
N TRP A 165 9.55 -2.73 31.17
CA TRP A 165 9.49 -1.86 29.98
C TRP A 165 9.37 -0.39 30.43
N LEU A 166 10.40 0.42 30.14
CA LEU A 166 10.38 1.86 30.40
C LEU A 166 9.61 2.62 29.32
N ASP A 167 9.81 2.21 28.06
CA ASP A 167 9.13 2.73 26.88
C ASP A 167 8.45 1.59 26.11
N LEU A 168 7.32 1.87 25.46
CA LEU A 168 6.69 0.94 24.52
C LEU A 168 7.42 0.94 23.17
N GLU A 169 7.71 2.14 22.66
CA GLU A 169 8.30 2.33 21.33
C GLU A 169 9.82 2.26 21.37
N GLY A 170 10.44 1.69 20.34
CA GLY A 170 11.89 1.61 20.20
C GLY A 170 12.34 0.62 19.14
N GLU A 171 13.64 0.33 19.11
CA GLU A 171 14.26 -0.62 18.18
C GLU A 171 14.85 -1.80 18.97
N ALA A 172 14.02 -2.79 19.33
CA ALA A 172 14.48 -3.96 20.07
C ALA A 172 15.65 -4.66 19.37
N SER A 173 16.80 -4.72 20.04
CA SER A 173 17.94 -5.49 19.56
C SER A 173 17.63 -6.99 19.64
N ASP A 174 18.45 -7.83 19.02
CA ASP A 174 18.45 -9.28 19.31
C ASP A 174 19.30 -9.61 20.56
N GLN A 175 20.05 -8.63 21.09
CA GLN A 175 20.93 -8.75 22.25
C GLN A 175 20.24 -8.57 23.61
N ASP A 176 18.98 -8.13 23.67
CA ASP A 176 18.17 -8.03 24.89
C ASP A 176 17.79 -9.40 25.52
N SER A 177 18.58 -10.43 25.23
CA SER A 177 18.46 -11.79 25.76
C SER A 177 19.42 -11.98 26.94
N ALA A 178 18.95 -11.63 28.14
CA ALA A 178 19.57 -11.98 29.43
C ALA A 178 21.02 -11.52 29.66
N ALA A 179 21.21 -10.22 29.91
CA ALA A 179 22.36 -9.72 30.68
C ALA A 179 21.95 -9.54 32.15
N ASP A 180 21.69 -10.66 32.84
CA ASP A 180 21.35 -10.69 34.26
C ASP A 180 22.12 -11.84 34.92
N GLY A 181 23.11 -11.50 35.74
CA GLY A 181 24.03 -12.46 36.38
C GLY A 181 25.48 -12.43 35.90
N ASP A 182 26.24 -11.42 36.31
CA ASP A 182 27.45 -11.68 37.09
C ASP A 182 27.82 -10.47 37.97
N ALA A 183 27.30 -10.49 39.21
CA ALA A 183 27.74 -9.61 40.30
C ALA A 183 28.24 -10.52 41.43
N ALA A 184 29.32 -11.25 41.15
CA ALA A 184 30.05 -12.04 42.12
C ALA A 184 31.25 -11.25 42.63
N ASP A 185 31.30 -11.07 43.95
CA ASP A 185 32.41 -10.53 44.73
C ASP A 185 33.81 -10.83 44.14
N ALA A 186 34.59 -9.77 43.96
CA ALA A 186 36.04 -9.84 43.97
C ALA A 186 36.53 -9.33 45.33
N GLU A 187 37.00 -10.27 46.16
CA GLU A 187 37.72 -10.05 47.42
C GLU A 187 39.12 -9.43 47.18
#